data_AF-A0A3N5QZ52-F1
#
_entry.id   AF-A0A3N5QZ52-F1
#
_cell.length_a   1.000
_cell.length_b   1.000
_cell.length_c   1.000
_cell.angle_alpha   90.00
_cell.angle_beta   90.00
_cell.angle_gamma   90.00
#
_symmetry.space_group_name_H-M   'P 1'
#
loop_
_entity.id
_entity.type
_entity.pdbx_description
1 polymer ?
#
loop_
_entity_poly.entity_id
_entity_poly.type
_entity_poly.pdbx_seq_one_letter_code
_entity_poly.pdbx_strand_id
1 'polypeptide(L)'
;MIPEEGHIIKRSESSFGKRIKKSTRVKEKIIHYFFAVNGVMALVFIILIFIFLFKEGIQAIDHIGLLNFIYFDQVQPDGSTERLYQWYPTSAEARFSLIPLIIGTLLTSIPATLISTFFGVAAGIYLSEIANPKLKEFLKPMIELFAGIPTVVLGFIMLAAGATFFNDLLNPENRLNAFIASIGLSFIIIPIIASLTEDALHSIPHELRMASYGLGATKWQTIRHVILPAAFSGVS
;
A
#
# COMPACT_ATOMS: atom_id res chain seq x y z
N MET A 1 48.37 27.45 -35.81
CA MET A 1 47.83 28.81 -35.64
C MET A 1 46.63 28.93 -36.57
N ILE A 2 45.42 28.88 -36.01
CA ILE A 2 44.10 29.03 -36.69
C ILE A 2 43.63 30.47 -36.39
N PRO A 3 42.78 31.17 -37.21
CA PRO A 3 41.31 30.98 -37.17
C PRO A 3 40.61 31.13 -38.55
N GLU A 4 39.80 30.14 -38.96
CA GLU A 4 38.31 30.12 -38.93
C GLU A 4 37.64 30.73 -40.17
N GLU A 5 37.25 29.84 -41.09
CA GLU A 5 36.21 30.10 -42.10
C GLU A 5 34.88 30.39 -41.38
N GLY A 6 34.51 31.67 -41.34
CA GLY A 6 33.21 32.12 -40.89
C GLY A 6 32.10 31.77 -41.88
N HIS A 7 31.78 30.49 -42.03
CA HIS A 7 30.46 30.07 -42.49
C HIS A 7 29.44 30.51 -41.43
N ILE A 8 28.93 31.74 -41.58
CA ILE A 8 27.78 32.23 -40.83
C ILE A 8 26.57 31.39 -41.28
N ILE A 9 26.38 30.25 -40.62
CA ILE A 9 25.09 29.56 -40.61
C ILE A 9 24.12 30.58 -40.00
N LYS A 10 23.38 31.29 -40.85
CA LYS A 10 22.14 31.97 -40.43
C LYS A 10 21.34 30.90 -39.72
N ARG A 11 21.34 30.91 -38.38
CA ARG A 11 20.34 30.20 -37.59
C ARG A 11 19.01 30.61 -38.19
N SER A 12 18.36 29.70 -38.90
CA SER A 12 16.96 29.87 -39.25
C SER A 12 16.26 30.02 -37.92
N GLU A 13 15.82 31.25 -37.63
CA GLU A 13 14.90 31.48 -36.54
C GLU A 13 13.73 30.52 -36.79
N SER A 14 13.58 29.57 -35.88
CA SER A 14 12.49 28.61 -35.91
C SER A 14 11.18 29.37 -36.12
N SER A 15 10.55 29.12 -37.28
CA SER A 15 9.24 29.65 -37.69
C SER A 15 8.10 29.31 -36.71
N PHE A 16 8.38 28.52 -35.66
CA PHE A 16 7.44 28.12 -34.63
C PHE A 16 7.39 29.07 -33.41
N GLY A 17 7.81 30.32 -33.54
CA GLY A 17 7.61 31.36 -32.53
C GLY A 17 6.17 31.85 -32.43
N LYS A 18 5.18 30.97 -32.23
CA LYS A 18 3.81 31.42 -31.89
C LYS A 18 3.90 32.20 -30.57
N ARG A 19 3.69 33.52 -30.62
CA ARG A 19 3.59 34.39 -29.43
C ARG A 19 2.50 33.83 -28.51
N ILE A 20 2.90 33.18 -27.42
CA ILE A 20 1.99 32.66 -26.39
C ILE A 20 1.11 33.82 -25.92
N LYS A 21 -0.22 33.68 -26.08
CA LYS A 21 -1.18 34.72 -25.68
C LYS A 21 -1.00 35.06 -24.20
N LYS A 22 -1.07 36.34 -23.84
CA LYS A 22 -0.95 36.82 -22.45
C LYS A 22 -1.90 36.10 -21.49
N SER A 23 -3.10 35.74 -21.95
CA SER A 23 -4.08 34.94 -21.19
C SER A 23 -3.56 33.54 -20.83
N THR A 24 -2.83 32.87 -21.72
CA THR A 24 -2.24 31.55 -21.46
C THR A 24 -1.16 31.62 -20.38
N ARG A 25 -0.29 32.64 -20.41
CA ARG A 25 0.74 32.86 -19.38
C ARG A 25 0.16 33.16 -17.99
N VAL A 26 -0.95 33.89 -17.94
CA VAL A 26 -1.64 34.18 -16.67
C VAL A 26 -2.30 32.90 -16.12
N LYS A 27 -2.98 32.11 -16.96
CA LYS A 27 -3.55 30.82 -16.55
C LYS A 27 -2.49 29.85 -16.04
N GLU A 28 -1.36 29.76 -16.74
CA GLU A 28 -0.21 28.94 -16.33
C GLU A 28 0.34 29.37 -14.98
N LYS A 29 0.51 30.68 -14.76
CA LYS A 29 0.98 31.22 -13.47
C LYS A 29 -0.02 30.94 -12.34
N ILE A 30 -1.33 31.06 -12.59
CA ILE A 30 -2.37 30.72 -11.61
C ILE A 30 -2.31 29.24 -11.23
N ILE A 31 -2.25 28.35 -12.23
CA ILE A 31 -2.16 26.90 -11.99
C ILE A 31 -0.89 26.56 -11.21
N HIS A 32 0.24 27.15 -11.57
CA HIS A 32 1.51 26.97 -10.87
C HIS A 32 1.43 27.40 -9.39
N TYR A 33 0.86 28.58 -9.10
CA TYR A 33 0.68 29.02 -7.72
C TYR A 33 -0.35 28.17 -6.96
N PHE A 34 -1.42 27.73 -7.61
CA PHE A 34 -2.42 26.86 -7.00
C PHE A 34 -1.78 25.55 -6.50
N PHE A 35 -1.00 24.87 -7.36
CA PHE A 35 -0.30 23.66 -6.97
C PHE A 35 0.80 23.92 -5.93
N ALA A 36 1.54 25.03 -6.05
CA ALA A 36 2.55 25.39 -5.06
C ALA A 36 1.92 25.63 -3.67
N VAL A 37 0.82 26.37 -3.59
CA VAL A 37 0.09 26.61 -2.34
C VAL A 37 -0.48 25.31 -1.79
N ASN A 38 -1.07 24.46 -2.63
CA ASN A 38 -1.59 23.16 -2.18
C ASN A 38 -0.49 22.26 -1.61
N GLY A 39 0.67 22.19 -2.27
CA GLY A 39 1.83 21.44 -1.79
C GLY A 39 2.38 21.99 -0.47
N VAL A 40 2.53 23.31 -0.35
CA VAL A 40 2.95 23.95 0.91
C VAL A 40 1.93 23.69 2.02
N MET A 41 0.64 23.78 1.71
CA MET A 41 -0.43 23.55 2.68
C MET A 41 -0.47 22.09 3.17
N ALA A 42 -0.29 21.13 2.26
CA ALA A 42 -0.16 19.72 2.61
C ALA A 42 1.04 19.47 3.54
N LEU A 43 2.20 20.07 3.24
CA LEU A 43 3.38 19.98 4.09
C LEU A 43 3.12 20.58 5.48
N VAL A 44 2.47 21.74 5.55
CA VAL A 44 2.08 22.37 6.81
C VAL A 44 1.16 21.46 7.62
N PHE A 45 0.14 20.86 7.00
CA PHE A 45 -0.75 19.92 7.70
C PHE A 45 -0.01 18.69 8.23
N ILE A 46 0.90 18.12 7.44
CA ILE A 46 1.73 17.00 7.89
C ILE A 46 2.54 17.40 9.13
N ILE A 47 3.21 18.56 9.10
CA ILE A 47 3.98 19.08 10.23
C ILE A 47 3.08 19.29 11.46
N LEU A 48 1.90 19.88 11.29
CA LEU A 48 0.95 20.08 12.38
C LEU A 48 0.47 18.77 12.99
N ILE A 49 0.17 17.75 12.17
CA ILE A 49 -0.20 16.42 12.65
C ILE A 49 0.94 15.81 13.45
N PHE A 50 2.20 15.93 12.98
CA PHE A 50 3.36 15.46 13.74
C PHE A 50 3.47 16.16 15.09
N ILE A 51 3.43 17.50 15.13
CA ILE A 51 3.51 18.27 16.38
C ILE A 51 2.38 17.86 17.34
N PHE A 52 1.15 17.72 16.83
CA PHE A 52 0.00 17.28 17.61
C PHE A 52 0.22 15.88 18.20
N LEU A 53 0.63 14.91 17.38
CA LEU A 53 0.89 13.53 17.82
C LEU A 53 1.98 13.47 18.89
N PHE A 54 3.08 14.21 18.73
CA PHE A 54 4.14 14.24 19.74
C PHE A 54 3.69 14.92 21.03
N LYS A 55 2.98 16.04 20.93
CA LYS A 55 2.46 16.75 22.10
C LYS A 55 1.52 15.86 22.92
N GLU A 56 0.51 15.27 22.27
CA GLU A 56 -0.46 14.39 22.94
C GLU A 56 0.21 13.08 23.40
N GLY A 57 1.14 12.54 22.62
CA GLY A 57 1.89 11.33 22.98
C GLY A 57 2.76 11.51 24.22
N ILE A 58 3.51 12.61 24.31
CA ILE A 58 4.32 12.93 25.50
C ILE A 58 3.42 13.14 26.71
N GLN A 59 2.33 13.91 26.56
CA GLN A 59 1.38 14.14 27.64
C GLN A 59 0.74 12.83 28.15
N ALA A 60 0.44 11.88 27.26
CA ALA A 60 -0.06 10.56 27.64
C ALA A 60 0.99 9.73 28.40
N ILE A 61 2.25 9.75 27.95
CA ILE A 61 3.36 9.06 28.62
C ILE A 61 3.62 9.66 30.01
N ASP A 62 3.55 10.99 30.16
CA ASP A 62 3.71 11.66 31.45
C ASP A 62 2.58 11.29 32.43
N HIS A 63 1.36 11.07 31.93
CA HIS A 63 0.22 10.69 32.76
C HIS A 63 0.24 9.20 33.17
N ILE A 64 0.62 8.30 32.25
CA ILE A 64 0.55 6.84 32.47
C ILE A 64 1.87 6.29 33.05
N GLY A 65 3.00 6.87 32.64
CA GLY A 65 4.35 6.34 32.82
C GLY A 65 4.73 5.38 31.69
N LEU A 66 5.96 5.52 31.17
CA LEU A 66 6.44 4.75 30.01
C LEU A 66 6.39 3.24 30.24
N LEU A 67 6.82 2.77 31.41
CA LEU A 67 6.85 1.34 31.71
C LEU A 67 5.45 0.77 31.87
N ASN A 68 4.55 1.50 32.54
CA ASN A 68 3.15 1.10 32.70
C ASN A 68 2.40 1.06 31.37
N PHE A 69 2.77 1.94 30.42
CA PHE A 69 2.21 1.95 29.07
C PHE A 69 2.63 0.71 28.25
N ILE A 70 3.84 0.20 28.46
CA ILE A 70 4.31 -1.02 27.79
C ILE A 70 3.74 -2.25 28.53
N TYR A 71 4.00 -2.33 29.83
CA TYR A 71 3.64 -3.42 30.73
C TYR A 71 2.75 -2.86 31.84
N PHE A 72 1.43 -3.02 31.70
CA PHE A 72 0.50 -2.55 32.71
C PHE A 72 0.50 -3.50 33.90
N ASP A 73 0.93 -2.98 35.05
CA ASP A 73 0.99 -3.71 36.32
C ASP A 73 -0.23 -3.31 37.18
N GLN A 74 -1.11 -4.26 37.48
CA GLN A 74 -2.26 -4.04 38.36
C GLN A 74 -1.98 -4.58 39.76
N VAL A 75 -2.14 -3.73 40.77
CA VAL A 75 -2.06 -4.15 42.17
C VAL A 75 -3.42 -4.71 42.59
N GLN A 76 -3.44 -5.99 42.94
CA GLN A 76 -4.62 -6.68 43.44
C GLN A 76 -4.89 -6.32 44.91
N PRO A 77 -6.13 -6.49 45.41
CA PRO A 77 -6.48 -6.20 46.80
C PRO A 77 -5.68 -7.02 47.84
N ASP A 78 -5.07 -8.12 47.43
CA ASP A 78 -4.19 -8.97 48.25
C ASP A 78 -2.74 -8.45 48.33
N GLY A 79 -2.42 -7.33 47.67
CA GLY A 79 -1.09 -6.74 47.60
C GLY A 79 -0.15 -7.36 46.56
N SER A 80 -0.61 -8.36 45.80
CA SER A 80 0.14 -8.90 44.68
C SER A 80 0.04 -7.99 43.46
N THR A 81 1.12 -7.89 42.68
CA THR A 81 1.13 -7.15 41.41
C THR A 81 1.07 -8.14 40.26
N GLU A 82 0.00 -8.07 39.46
CA GLU A 82 -0.15 -8.90 38.28
C GLU A 82 0.04 -8.07 37.01
N ARG A 83 0.78 -8.62 36.04
CA ARG A 83 0.97 -7.98 34.73
C ARG A 83 -0.19 -8.30 33.82
N LEU A 84 -0.92 -7.29 33.38
CA LEU A 84 -2.06 -7.44 32.48
C LEU A 84 -1.75 -6.90 31.08
N TYR A 85 -1.85 -7.77 30.08
CA TYR A 85 -1.65 -7.42 28.68
C TYR A 85 -2.98 -7.09 28.01
N GLN A 86 -3.57 -5.97 28.41
CA GLN A 86 -4.89 -5.56 27.91
C GLN A 86 -4.90 -4.09 27.49
N TRP A 87 -5.64 -3.80 26.42
CA TRP A 87 -5.90 -2.44 25.95
C TRP A 87 -7.39 -2.13 26.11
N TYR A 88 -7.74 -1.48 27.22
CA TYR A 88 -9.10 -1.03 27.52
C TYR A 88 -9.05 0.37 28.15
N PRO A 89 -8.96 1.43 27.32
CA PRO A 89 -8.90 2.80 27.82
C PRO A 89 -10.25 3.31 28.33
N THR A 90 -11.36 2.66 27.96
CA THR A 90 -12.74 3.08 28.27
C THR A 90 -13.37 2.34 29.46
N SER A 91 -12.65 1.41 30.09
CA SER A 91 -13.13 0.72 31.30
C SER A 91 -13.05 1.64 32.53
N ALA A 92 -13.79 1.28 33.58
CA ALA A 92 -13.78 2.03 34.85
C ALA A 92 -12.37 2.14 35.45
N GLU A 93 -11.56 1.10 35.29
CA GLU A 93 -10.11 1.14 35.46
C GLU A 93 -9.48 1.16 34.08
N ALA A 94 -8.92 2.29 33.66
CA ALA A 94 -8.31 2.40 32.34
C ALA A 94 -7.00 1.58 32.30
N ARG A 95 -6.91 0.66 31.33
CA ARG A 95 -5.78 -0.26 31.16
C ARG A 95 -5.09 0.03 29.84
N PHE A 96 -3.80 0.35 29.91
CA PHE A 96 -2.99 0.72 28.76
C PHE A 96 -1.80 -0.21 28.65
N SER A 97 -1.83 -1.16 27.70
CA SER A 97 -0.67 -1.97 27.36
C SER A 97 -0.42 -1.96 25.85
N LEU A 98 0.80 -1.62 25.46
CA LEU A 98 1.25 -1.57 24.06
C LEU A 98 1.42 -2.97 23.44
N ILE A 99 1.79 -3.96 24.27
CA ILE A 99 2.08 -5.34 23.83
C ILE A 99 0.94 -5.98 23.01
N PRO A 100 -0.32 -6.00 23.48
CA PRO A 100 -1.42 -6.58 22.69
C PRO A 100 -1.68 -5.83 21.37
N LEU A 101 -1.37 -4.53 21.27
CA LEU A 101 -1.51 -3.77 20.03
C LEU A 101 -0.46 -4.21 18.98
N ILE A 102 0.79 -4.38 19.41
CA ILE A 102 1.87 -4.86 18.55
C ILE A 102 1.59 -6.30 18.13
N ILE A 103 1.31 -7.19 19.10
CA ILE A 103 1.04 -8.60 18.83
C ILE A 103 -0.20 -8.75 17.94
N GLY A 104 -1.29 -8.03 18.23
CA GLY A 104 -2.50 -8.04 17.40
C GLY A 104 -2.23 -7.60 15.96
N THR A 105 -1.39 -6.57 15.78
CA THR A 105 -0.98 -6.12 14.45
C THR A 105 -0.17 -7.19 13.73
N LEU A 106 0.80 -7.83 14.39
CA LEU A 106 1.63 -8.87 13.77
C LEU A 106 0.80 -10.13 13.44
N LEU A 107 -0.06 -10.57 14.37
CA LEU A 107 -0.92 -11.75 14.20
C LEU A 107 -1.93 -11.59 13.07
N THR A 108 -2.30 -10.34 12.73
CA THR A 108 -3.22 -10.06 11.63
C THR A 108 -2.49 -9.78 10.32
N SER A 109 -1.46 -8.92 10.34
CA SER A 109 -0.74 -8.50 9.14
C SER A 109 0.13 -9.58 8.53
N ILE A 110 0.81 -10.41 9.32
CA ILE A 110 1.71 -11.44 8.79
C ILE A 110 0.92 -12.50 8.01
N PRO A 111 -0.11 -13.17 8.59
CA PRO A 111 -0.87 -14.16 7.83
C PRO A 111 -1.60 -13.52 6.64
N ALA A 112 -2.13 -12.30 6.81
CA ALA A 112 -2.79 -11.61 5.71
C ALA A 112 -1.85 -11.35 4.53
N THR A 113 -0.63 -10.90 4.81
CA THR A 113 0.38 -10.63 3.78
C THR A 113 0.82 -11.93 3.10
N LEU A 114 1.03 -13.01 3.84
CA LEU A 114 1.41 -14.30 3.27
C LEU A 114 0.34 -14.85 2.31
N ILE A 115 -0.92 -14.87 2.76
CA ILE A 115 -2.06 -15.31 1.95
C ILE A 115 -2.20 -14.42 0.72
N SER A 116 -2.19 -13.11 0.91
CA SER A 116 -2.40 -12.16 -0.19
C SER A 116 -1.26 -12.15 -1.18
N THR A 117 -0.01 -12.30 -0.72
CA THR A 117 1.14 -12.40 -1.62
C THR A 117 1.02 -13.64 -2.47
N PHE A 118 0.69 -14.79 -1.87
CA PHE A 118 0.54 -16.03 -2.61
C PHE A 118 -0.55 -15.94 -3.69
N PHE A 119 -1.77 -15.54 -3.32
CA PHE A 119 -2.88 -15.47 -4.27
C PHE A 119 -2.79 -14.28 -5.21
N GLY A 120 -2.36 -13.11 -4.73
CA GLY A 120 -2.22 -11.89 -5.50
C GLY A 120 -1.12 -12.00 -6.56
N VAL A 121 0.06 -12.52 -6.21
CA VAL A 121 1.14 -12.74 -7.18
C VAL A 121 0.71 -13.76 -8.23
N ALA A 122 0.08 -14.87 -7.83
CA ALA A 122 -0.45 -15.86 -8.77
C ALA A 122 -1.47 -15.25 -9.75
N ALA A 123 -2.40 -14.43 -9.24
CA ALA A 123 -3.39 -13.73 -10.05
C ALA A 123 -2.73 -12.70 -11.01
N GLY A 124 -1.75 -11.93 -10.54
CA GLY A 124 -1.02 -10.96 -11.36
C GLY A 124 -0.18 -11.62 -12.46
N ILE A 125 0.48 -12.75 -12.18
CA ILE A 125 1.19 -13.55 -13.19
C ILE A 125 0.21 -14.08 -14.23
N TYR A 126 -0.93 -14.62 -13.78
CA TYR A 126 -1.94 -15.12 -14.70
C TYR A 126 -2.46 -14.01 -15.61
N LEU A 127 -2.78 -12.84 -15.05
CA LEU A 127 -3.35 -11.71 -15.80
C LEU A 127 -2.36 -11.09 -16.79
N SER A 128 -1.08 -10.99 -16.43
CA SER A 128 -0.03 -10.40 -17.27
C SER A 128 0.41 -11.34 -18.40
N GLU A 129 0.63 -12.62 -18.09
CA GLU A 129 1.33 -13.52 -19.01
C GLU A 129 0.41 -14.58 -19.62
N ILE A 130 -0.64 -15.02 -18.92
CA ILE A 130 -1.44 -16.20 -19.33
C ILE A 130 -2.79 -15.81 -19.94
N ALA A 131 -3.46 -14.81 -19.37
CA ALA A 131 -4.81 -14.40 -19.75
C ALA A 131 -4.87 -13.95 -21.22
N ASN A 132 -5.95 -14.33 -21.91
CA ASN A 132 -6.23 -13.82 -23.25
C ASN A 132 -6.71 -12.36 -23.17
N PRO A 133 -6.58 -11.57 -24.25
CA PRO A 133 -6.88 -10.13 -24.23
C PRO A 133 -8.29 -9.80 -23.73
N LYS A 134 -9.30 -10.57 -24.14
CA LYS A 134 -10.70 -10.39 -23.70
C LYS A 134 -10.89 -10.58 -22.20
N LEU A 135 -10.22 -11.58 -21.61
CA LEU A 135 -10.31 -11.80 -20.17
C LEU A 135 -9.57 -10.71 -19.41
N LYS A 136 -8.44 -10.22 -19.94
CA LYS A 136 -7.70 -9.11 -19.35
C LYS A 136 -8.51 -7.82 -19.34
N GLU A 137 -9.17 -7.49 -20.44
CA GLU A 137 -10.07 -6.33 -20.57
C GLU A 137 -11.25 -6.36 -19.59
N PHE A 138 -11.67 -7.54 -19.14
CA PHE A 138 -12.72 -7.71 -18.15
C PHE A 138 -12.20 -7.76 -16.71
N LEU A 139 -11.18 -8.59 -16.44
CA LEU A 139 -10.67 -8.81 -15.09
C LEU A 139 -9.94 -7.61 -14.53
N LYS A 140 -9.20 -6.84 -15.35
CA LYS A 140 -8.44 -5.69 -14.85
C LYS A 140 -9.35 -4.60 -14.24
N PRO A 141 -10.40 -4.13 -14.94
CA PRO A 141 -11.37 -3.21 -14.34
C PRO A 141 -12.08 -3.78 -13.11
N MET A 142 -12.35 -5.09 -13.06
CA MET A 142 -12.94 -5.71 -11.87
C MET A 142 -11.99 -5.64 -10.68
N ILE A 143 -10.72 -6.02 -10.84
CA ILE A 143 -9.71 -5.95 -9.77
C ILE A 143 -9.53 -4.51 -9.28
N GLU A 144 -9.47 -3.55 -10.20
CA GLU A 144 -9.39 -2.13 -9.87
C GLU A 144 -10.65 -1.63 -9.14
N LEU A 145 -11.84 -2.07 -9.54
CA LEU A 145 -13.10 -1.76 -8.86
C LEU A 145 -13.14 -2.37 -7.44
N PHE A 146 -12.66 -3.60 -7.28
CA PHE A 146 -12.53 -4.24 -5.97
C PHE A 146 -11.56 -3.48 -5.06
N ALA A 147 -10.44 -2.98 -5.59
CA ALA A 147 -9.51 -2.13 -4.85
C ALA A 147 -10.10 -0.75 -4.51
N GLY A 148 -11.08 -0.29 -5.28
CA GLY A 148 -11.82 0.96 -5.03
C GLY A 148 -12.91 0.86 -3.96
N ILE A 149 -13.25 -0.33 -3.47
CA ILE A 149 -14.24 -0.49 -2.40
C ILE A 149 -13.66 0.13 -1.12
N PRO A 150 -14.41 1.00 -0.41
CA PRO A 150 -13.96 1.55 0.86
C PRO A 150 -13.59 0.44 1.85
N THR A 151 -12.37 0.46 2.35
CA THR A 151 -11.82 -0.59 3.22
C THR A 151 -12.67 -0.82 4.48
N VAL A 152 -13.30 0.24 5.00
CA VAL A 152 -14.23 0.19 6.13
C VAL A 152 -15.45 -0.69 5.84
N VAL A 153 -15.96 -0.69 4.61
CA VAL A 153 -17.12 -1.52 4.21
C VAL A 153 -16.73 -3.00 4.25
N LEU A 154 -15.58 -3.35 3.68
CA LEU A 154 -15.08 -4.73 3.69
C LEU A 154 -14.78 -5.22 5.11
N GLY A 155 -14.18 -4.37 5.95
CA GLY A 155 -13.94 -4.66 7.36
C GLY A 155 -15.25 -4.91 8.13
N PHE A 156 -16.27 -4.08 7.89
CA PHE A 156 -17.59 -4.26 8.48
C PHE A 156 -18.28 -5.55 8.02
N ILE A 157 -18.21 -5.90 6.73
CA ILE A 157 -18.75 -7.15 6.20
C ILE A 157 -18.10 -8.36 6.88
N MET A 158 -16.78 -8.33 7.06
CA MET A 158 -16.07 -9.39 7.76
C MET A 158 -16.43 -9.48 9.24
N LEU A 159 -16.70 -8.36 9.90
CA LEU A 159 -17.16 -8.35 11.30
C LEU A 159 -18.61 -8.84 11.46
N ALA A 160 -19.50 -8.42 10.57
CA ALA A 160 -20.94 -8.65 10.66
C ALA A 160 -21.35 -10.04 10.13
N ALA A 161 -20.81 -10.45 8.98
CA ALA A 161 -21.15 -11.70 8.30
C ALA A 161 -20.00 -12.70 8.31
N GLY A 162 -18.79 -12.26 7.97
CA GLY A 162 -17.62 -13.15 7.88
C GLY A 162 -17.32 -13.85 9.21
N ALA A 163 -17.39 -13.12 10.32
CA ALA A 163 -17.12 -13.66 11.65
C ALA A 163 -18.12 -14.72 12.07
N THR A 164 -19.40 -14.55 11.71
CA THR A 164 -20.46 -15.55 11.96
C THR A 164 -20.24 -16.78 11.09
N PHE A 165 -19.98 -16.59 9.79
CA PHE A 165 -19.69 -17.68 8.86
C PHE A 165 -18.52 -18.56 9.32
N PHE A 166 -17.40 -17.96 9.72
CA PHE A 166 -16.24 -18.71 10.22
C PHE A 166 -16.47 -19.30 11.61
N ASN A 167 -17.32 -18.67 12.43
CA ASN A 167 -17.67 -19.24 13.73
C ASN A 167 -18.49 -20.52 13.58
N ASP A 168 -19.49 -20.52 12.69
CA ASP A 168 -20.29 -21.71 12.39
C ASP A 168 -19.46 -22.83 11.75
N LEU A 169 -18.48 -22.47 10.90
CA LEU A 169 -17.64 -23.42 10.18
C LEU A 169 -16.55 -24.06 11.05
N LEU A 170 -15.88 -23.27 11.89
CA LEU A 170 -14.67 -23.69 12.62
C LEU A 170 -14.89 -23.85 14.13
N ASN A 171 -16.02 -23.35 14.65
CA ASN A 171 -16.38 -23.31 16.06
C ASN A 171 -15.22 -22.85 17.00
N PRO A 172 -14.58 -21.69 16.72
CA PRO A 172 -13.51 -21.15 17.55
C PRO A 172 -14.06 -20.62 18.88
N GLU A 173 -13.22 -20.61 19.93
CA GLU A 173 -13.59 -20.06 21.25
C GLU A 173 -14.11 -18.62 21.19
N ASN A 174 -13.51 -17.79 20.33
CA ASN A 174 -13.90 -16.40 20.13
C ASN A 174 -14.42 -16.18 18.71
N ARG A 175 -15.64 -15.64 18.60
CA ARG A 175 -16.24 -15.23 17.31
C ARG A 175 -15.41 -14.15 16.60
N LEU A 176 -14.81 -13.23 17.36
CA LEU A 176 -13.90 -12.22 16.85
C LEU A 176 -12.48 -12.62 17.25
N ASN A 177 -11.70 -13.09 16.29
CA ASN A 177 -10.35 -13.56 16.52
C ASN A 177 -9.39 -13.07 15.43
N ALA A 178 -8.09 -13.17 15.70
CA ALA A 178 -7.05 -12.70 14.79
C ALA A 178 -7.11 -13.38 13.42
N PHE A 179 -7.48 -14.67 13.37
CA PHE A 179 -7.58 -15.42 12.11
C PHE A 179 -8.62 -14.81 11.16
N ILE A 180 -9.82 -14.50 11.66
CA ILE A 180 -10.89 -13.89 10.85
C ILE A 180 -10.48 -12.50 10.38
N ALA A 181 -9.81 -11.72 11.24
CA ALA A 181 -9.24 -10.43 10.87
C ALA A 181 -8.17 -10.57 9.77
N SER A 182 -7.29 -11.58 9.86
CA SER A 182 -6.29 -11.86 8.82
C SER A 182 -6.92 -12.23 7.49
N ILE A 183 -7.95 -13.06 7.48
CA ILE A 183 -8.68 -13.44 6.25
C ILE A 183 -9.36 -12.22 5.63
N GLY A 184 -10.03 -11.41 6.45
CA GLY A 184 -10.67 -10.18 5.99
C GLY A 184 -9.68 -9.19 5.38
N LEU A 185 -8.56 -8.97 6.06
CA LEU A 185 -7.47 -8.14 5.56
C LEU A 185 -6.86 -8.73 4.27
N SER A 186 -6.79 -10.06 4.14
CA SER A 186 -6.29 -10.69 2.93
C SER A 186 -7.13 -10.34 1.70
N PHE A 187 -8.45 -10.39 1.82
CA PHE A 187 -9.35 -10.03 0.71
C PHE A 187 -9.16 -8.59 0.22
N ILE A 188 -8.80 -7.68 1.13
CA ILE A 188 -8.49 -6.29 0.80
C ILE A 188 -7.16 -6.18 0.04
N ILE A 189 -6.14 -6.94 0.46
CA ILE A 189 -4.77 -6.82 -0.07
C ILE A 189 -4.58 -7.60 -1.39
N ILE A 190 -5.29 -8.71 -1.61
CA ILE A 190 -5.20 -9.54 -2.83
C ILE A 190 -5.31 -8.72 -4.13
N PRO A 191 -6.36 -7.89 -4.35
CA PRO A 191 -6.49 -7.14 -5.61
C PRO A 191 -5.36 -6.11 -5.79
N ILE A 192 -4.85 -5.54 -4.70
CA ILE A 192 -3.73 -4.58 -4.72
C ILE A 192 -2.45 -5.29 -5.18
N ILE A 193 -2.12 -6.44 -4.58
CA ILE A 193 -0.94 -7.23 -4.98
C ILE A 193 -1.09 -7.74 -6.41
N ALA A 194 -2.27 -8.18 -6.81
CA ALA A 194 -2.52 -8.65 -8.17
C ALA A 194 -2.29 -7.54 -9.21
N SER A 195 -2.82 -6.33 -8.97
CA SER A 195 -2.61 -5.18 -9.85
C SER A 195 -1.13 -4.80 -9.89
N LEU A 196 -0.49 -4.66 -8.72
CA LEU A 196 0.92 -4.28 -8.64
C LEU A 196 1.83 -5.29 -9.35
N THR A 197 1.56 -6.59 -9.18
CA THR A 197 2.30 -7.66 -9.84
C THR A 197 2.08 -7.61 -11.35
N GLU A 198 0.85 -7.41 -11.82
CA GLU A 198 0.55 -7.32 -13.26
C GLU A 198 1.23 -6.11 -13.91
N ASP A 199 1.17 -4.93 -13.28
CA ASP A 199 1.84 -3.72 -13.76
C ASP A 199 3.37 -3.90 -13.79
N ALA A 200 3.95 -4.51 -12.76
CA ALA A 200 5.38 -4.82 -12.70
C ALA A 200 5.81 -5.76 -13.84
N LEU A 201 5.05 -6.83 -14.09
CA LEU A 201 5.35 -7.78 -15.17
C LEU A 201 5.15 -7.15 -16.56
N HIS A 202 4.14 -6.28 -16.71
CA HIS A 202 3.87 -5.59 -17.96
C HIS A 202 4.94 -4.54 -18.31
N SER A 203 5.64 -4.00 -17.31
CA SER A 203 6.75 -3.06 -17.52
C SER A 203 7.97 -3.68 -18.22
N ILE A 204 8.09 -5.01 -18.18
CA ILE A 204 9.22 -5.72 -18.80
C ILE A 204 9.13 -5.66 -20.33
N PRO A 205 10.21 -5.28 -21.04
CA PRO A 205 10.20 -5.20 -22.51
C PRO A 205 9.80 -6.50 -23.20
N HIS A 206 9.06 -6.40 -24.31
CA HIS A 206 8.58 -7.59 -25.04
C HIS A 206 9.73 -8.36 -25.70
N GLU A 207 10.83 -7.69 -26.02
CA GLU A 207 12.04 -8.25 -26.63
C GLU A 207 12.65 -9.35 -25.77
N LEU A 208 12.59 -9.24 -24.45
CA LEU A 208 13.08 -10.28 -23.53
C LEU A 208 12.28 -11.58 -23.65
N ARG A 209 10.97 -11.47 -23.89
CA ARG A 209 10.09 -12.63 -24.12
C ARG A 209 10.43 -13.27 -25.46
N MET A 210 10.56 -12.47 -26.50
CA MET A 210 10.89 -12.94 -27.85
C MET A 210 12.28 -13.57 -27.93
N ALA A 211 13.27 -13.03 -27.23
CA ALA A 211 14.61 -13.61 -27.13
C ALA A 211 14.57 -14.98 -26.43
N SER A 212 13.81 -15.11 -25.34
CA SER A 212 13.65 -16.39 -24.65
C SER A 212 12.96 -17.44 -25.54
N TYR A 213 11.90 -17.06 -26.26
CA TYR A 213 11.25 -17.94 -27.23
C TYR A 213 12.17 -18.31 -28.41
N GLY A 214 13.01 -17.38 -28.87
CA GLY A 214 14.01 -17.63 -29.91
C GLY A 214 15.08 -18.65 -29.51
N LEU A 215 15.34 -18.81 -28.22
CA LEU A 215 16.20 -19.86 -27.66
C LEU A 215 15.47 -21.21 -27.44
N GLY A 216 14.20 -21.31 -27.86
CA GLY A 216 13.39 -22.53 -27.72
C GLY A 216 12.76 -22.70 -26.33
N ALA A 217 12.74 -21.67 -25.49
CA ALA A 217 12.11 -21.75 -24.17
C ALA A 217 10.58 -21.80 -24.28
N THR A 218 9.95 -22.58 -23.39
CA THR A 218 8.49 -22.59 -23.23
C THR A 218 8.01 -21.33 -22.52
N LYS A 219 6.70 -21.04 -22.62
CA LYS A 219 6.05 -19.94 -21.89
C LYS A 219 6.33 -19.98 -20.38
N TRP A 220 6.24 -21.14 -19.74
CA TRP A 220 6.53 -21.28 -18.31
C TRP A 220 8.01 -21.07 -17.99
N GLN A 221 8.93 -21.58 -18.83
CA GLN A 221 10.36 -21.34 -18.65
C GLN A 221 10.69 -19.85 -18.77
N THR A 222 10.07 -19.15 -19.72
CA THR A 222 10.23 -17.71 -19.93
C THR A 222 9.74 -16.92 -18.70
N ILE A 223 8.52 -17.22 -18.21
CA ILE A 223 7.96 -16.58 -17.02
C ILE A 223 8.88 -16.80 -15.82
N ARG A 224 9.28 -18.04 -15.55
CA ARG A 224 10.03 -18.40 -14.34
C ARG A 224 11.49 -17.94 -14.33
N HIS A 225 12.18 -17.99 -15.46
CA HIS A 225 13.63 -17.74 -15.52
C HIS A 225 14.01 -16.37 -16.08
N VAL A 226 13.09 -15.69 -16.77
CA VAL A 226 13.37 -14.38 -17.38
C VAL A 226 12.47 -13.31 -16.76
N ILE A 227 11.16 -13.47 -16.84
CA ILE A 227 10.22 -12.40 -16.49
C ILE A 227 10.15 -12.19 -14.98
N LEU A 228 9.95 -13.24 -14.19
CA LEU A 228 9.84 -13.13 -12.74
C LEU A 228 11.11 -12.52 -12.11
N PRO A 229 12.33 -13.02 -12.40
CA PRO A 229 13.55 -12.41 -11.89
C PRO A 229 13.75 -10.96 -12.34
N ALA A 230 13.40 -10.63 -13.59
CA ALA A 230 13.51 -9.26 -14.10
C ALA A 230 12.51 -8.31 -13.42
N ALA A 231 11.29 -8.76 -13.16
CA ALA A 231 10.25 -7.97 -12.48
C ALA A 231 10.55 -7.76 -10.99
N PHE A 232 11.25 -8.70 -10.34
CA PHE A 232 11.76 -8.50 -8.98
C PHE A 232 12.68 -7.28 -8.87
N SER A 233 13.45 -6.94 -9.91
CA SER A 233 14.30 -5.74 -9.92
C SER A 233 13.51 -4.43 -10.13
N GLY A 234 12.26 -4.50 -10.61
CA GLY A 234 11.37 -3.35 -10.76
C GLY A 234 10.56 -3.01 -9.51
N VAL A 235 10.60 -3.90 -8.50
CA VAL A 235 10.13 -3.65 -7.13
C VAL A 235 11.34 -3.21 -6.31
N SER A 236 11.81 -1.98 -6.53
CA SER A 236 12.87 -1.34 -5.73
C SER A 236 12.61 0.15 -5.62
#